data_AF-A0AAD1K8H3-F1
#
_entry.id   AF-A0AAD1K8H3-F1
#
_cell.length_a   1.000
_cell.length_b   1.000
_cell.length_c   1.000
_cell.angle_alpha   90.00
_cell.angle_beta   90.00
_cell.angle_gamma   90.00
#
_symmetry.space_group_name_H-M   'P 1'
#
loop_
_entity.id
_entity.type
_entity.pdbx_description
1 polymer ?
#
loop_
_entity_poly.entity_id
_entity_poly.type
_entity_poly.pdbx_seq_one_letter_code
_entity_poly.pdbx_strand_id
1 'polypeptide(L)'
;MLLLIAAIMIVLLRRLLKADEPFQGYEWLAIVTLAIYLLCYFYLPPFAPASNQRMGLLYEMIPSFSLGAILFPELGSRYPEKVVCILGGLGLLTSAVILAIFKLSVW
;
A
#
# COMPACT_ATOMS: atom_id res chain seq x y z
N MET A 1 -7.03 -9.15 -5.77
CA MET A 1 -8.15 -8.26 -6.18
C MET A 1 -8.66 -7.42 -5.01
N LEU A 2 -8.59 -7.93 -3.78
CA LEU A 2 -8.98 -7.21 -2.56
C LEU A 2 -8.11 -5.96 -2.33
N LEU A 3 -6.81 -6.03 -2.62
CA LEU A 3 -5.90 -4.89 -2.49
C LEU A 3 -6.36 -3.68 -3.31
N LEU A 4 -6.83 -3.90 -4.54
CA LEU A 4 -7.27 -2.83 -5.43
C LEU A 4 -8.55 -2.18 -4.88
N ILE A 5 -9.48 -3.00 -4.39
CA ILE A 5 -10.72 -2.52 -3.73
C ILE A 5 -10.38 -1.72 -2.47
N ALA A 6 -9.49 -2.24 -1.62
CA ALA A 6 -9.06 -1.58 -0.39
C ALA A 6 -8.36 -0.25 -0.68
N ALA A 7 -7.46 -0.21 -1.67
CA ALA A 7 -6.78 1.02 -2.07
C ALA A 7 -7.76 2.10 -2.53
N ILE A 8 -8.72 1.75 -3.41
CA ILE A 8 -9.75 2.68 -3.87
C ILE A 8 -10.60 3.15 -2.68
N MET A 9 -11.03 2.23 -1.82
CA MET A 9 -11.84 2.55 -0.65
C MET A 9 -11.13 3.53 0.30
N ILE A 10 -9.84 3.32 0.57
CA ILE A 10 -9.03 4.19 1.45
C ILE A 10 -8.87 5.59 0.83
N VAL A 11 -8.59 5.67 -0.47
CA VAL A 11 -8.45 6.95 -1.19
C VAL A 11 -9.78 7.71 -1.23
N LEU A 12 -10.89 7.02 -1.50
CA LEU A 12 -12.23 7.61 -1.48
C LEU A 12 -12.62 8.07 -0.09
N LEU A 13 -12.35 7.26 0.94
CA LEU A 13 -12.61 7.61 2.34
C LEU A 13 -11.83 8.87 2.73
N ARG A 14 -10.55 8.98 2.33
CA ARG A 14 -9.76 10.19 2.55
C ARG A 14 -10.44 11.37 1.90
N ARG A 15 -10.83 11.25 0.63
CA ARG A 15 -11.47 12.34 -0.11
C ARG A 15 -12.80 12.76 0.52
N LEU A 16 -13.56 11.83 1.09
CA LEU A 16 -14.82 12.11 1.78
C LEU A 16 -14.58 12.85 3.10
N LEU A 17 -13.58 12.44 3.89
CA LEU A 17 -13.27 13.03 5.19
C LEU A 17 -12.53 14.38 5.09
N LYS A 18 -11.69 14.53 4.06
CA LYS A 18 -10.83 15.69 3.81
C LYS A 18 -11.12 16.28 2.44
N ALA A 19 -12.37 16.62 2.18
CA ALA A 19 -12.81 17.11 0.87
C ALA A 19 -12.18 18.46 0.50
N ASP A 20 -11.93 19.31 1.49
CA ASP A 20 -11.42 20.67 1.30
C ASP A 20 -9.88 20.74 1.23
N GLU A 21 -9.18 19.66 1.61
CA GLU A 21 -7.72 19.63 1.60
C GLU A 21 -7.19 18.97 0.31
N PRO A 22 -6.35 19.64 -0.50
CA PRO A 22 -5.72 19.00 -1.64
C PRO A 22 -4.78 17.88 -1.17
N PHE A 23 -4.54 16.89 -2.04
CA PHE A 23 -3.57 15.85 -1.75
C PHE A 23 -2.16 16.46 -1.64
N GLN A 24 -1.45 16.11 -0.57
CA GLN A 24 -0.08 16.55 -0.35
C GLN A 24 0.91 15.73 -1.19
N GLY A 25 2.11 16.25 -1.43
CA GLY A 25 3.08 15.61 -2.33
C GLY A 25 3.48 14.18 -1.93
N TYR A 26 3.60 13.90 -0.62
CA TYR A 26 3.92 12.56 -0.14
C TYR A 26 2.74 11.58 -0.26
N GLU A 27 1.49 12.06 -0.19
CA GLU A 27 0.30 11.24 -0.42
C GLU A 27 0.24 10.80 -1.88
N TRP A 28 0.52 11.72 -2.81
CA TRP A 28 0.66 11.39 -4.23
C TRP A 28 1.75 10.37 -4.49
N LEU A 29 2.92 10.53 -3.86
CA LEU A 29 4.02 9.59 -3.98
C LEU A 29 3.63 8.19 -3.49
N ALA A 30 2.88 8.10 -2.39
CA ALA A 30 2.36 6.84 -1.88
C ALA A 30 1.36 6.18 -2.82
N ILE A 31 0.41 6.96 -3.36
CA ILE A 31 -0.59 6.47 -4.33
C ILE A 31 0.09 5.95 -5.60
N VAL A 32 1.06 6.70 -6.15
CA VAL A 32 1.82 6.29 -7.35
C VAL A 32 2.65 5.03 -7.05
N THR A 33 3.31 4.96 -5.90
CA THR A 33 4.09 3.78 -5.50
C THR A 33 3.20 2.55 -5.36
N LEU A 34 2.01 2.70 -4.78
CA LEU A 34 1.05 1.61 -4.68
C LEU A 34 0.49 1.22 -6.06
N ALA A 35 0.28 2.17 -6.96
CA ALA A 35 -0.13 1.86 -8.34
C ALA A 35 0.92 1.03 -9.07
N ILE A 36 2.21 1.38 -8.93
CA ILE A 36 3.32 0.59 -9.47
C ILE A 36 3.35 -0.80 -8.82
N TYR A 37 3.17 -0.88 -7.50
CA TYR A 37 3.08 -2.15 -6.78
C TYR A 37 1.97 -3.04 -7.34
N LEU A 38 0.77 -2.49 -7.55
CA LEU A 38 -0.37 -3.19 -8.13
C LEU A 38 -0.09 -3.70 -9.55
N LEU A 39 0.58 -2.89 -10.37
CA LEU A 39 0.99 -3.31 -11.72
C LEU A 39 1.93 -4.52 -11.65
N CYS A 40 2.95 -4.46 -10.79
CA CYS A 40 3.86 -5.58 -10.58
C CYS A 40 3.16 -6.82 -10.01
N TYR A 41 2.22 -6.63 -9.09
CA TYR A 41 1.49 -7.72 -8.45
C TYR A 41 0.61 -8.48 -9.45
N PHE A 42 -0.18 -7.75 -10.26
CA PHE A 42 -1.16 -8.35 -11.16
C PHE A 42 -0.63 -8.72 -12.55
N TYR A 43 0.34 -7.98 -13.10
CA TYR A 43 0.68 -8.11 -14.52
C TYR A 43 2.04 -8.72 -14.80
N LEU A 44 3.02 -8.60 -13.91
CA LEU A 44 4.30 -9.29 -14.13
C LEU A 44 4.09 -10.77 -13.81
N PRO A 45 4.30 -11.73 -14.71
CA PRO A 45 4.55 -13.11 -14.29
C PRO A 45 5.90 -13.15 -13.55
N PRO A 46 6.15 -14.15 -12.70
CA PRO A 46 5.35 -15.35 -12.42
C PRO A 46 4.30 -15.16 -11.32
N PHE A 47 3.22 -15.95 -11.34
CA PHE A 47 2.09 -15.82 -10.41
C PHE A 47 2.16 -16.83 -9.27
N ALA A 48 1.70 -16.43 -8.08
CA ALA A 48 1.67 -17.31 -6.93
C ALA A 48 0.97 -18.64 -7.25
N PRO A 49 1.58 -19.80 -6.96
CA PRO A 49 0.85 -21.05 -7.00
C PRO A 49 -0.32 -20.98 -5.99
N ALA A 50 -1.50 -21.43 -6.42
CA ALA A 50 -2.75 -21.32 -5.66
C ALA A 50 -2.68 -21.95 -4.24
N SER A 51 -1.67 -22.77 -3.96
CA SER A 51 -1.44 -23.42 -2.67
C SER A 51 -1.06 -22.46 -1.54
N ASN A 52 -0.61 -21.23 -1.82
CA ASN A 52 -0.11 -20.30 -0.80
C ASN A 52 -0.98 -19.06 -0.59
N GLN A 53 -2.29 -19.29 -0.43
CA GLN A 53 -3.33 -18.26 -0.28
C GLN A 53 -3.05 -17.26 0.87
N ARG A 54 -2.42 -17.71 1.97
CA ARG A 54 -2.04 -16.85 3.11
C ARG A 54 -0.95 -15.83 2.75
N MET A 55 0.01 -16.20 1.90
CA MET A 55 1.03 -15.25 1.43
C MET A 55 0.39 -14.18 0.55
N GLY A 56 -0.56 -14.56 -0.32
CA GLY A 56 -1.32 -13.62 -1.13
C GLY A 56 -2.00 -12.53 -0.28
N LEU A 57 -2.63 -12.92 0.84
CA LEU A 57 -3.27 -11.96 1.76
C LEU A 57 -2.29 -10.99 2.40
N LEU A 58 -1.09 -11.41 2.78
CA LEU A 58 -0.09 -10.50 3.36
C LEU A 58 0.35 -9.43 2.35
N TYR A 59 0.54 -9.81 1.09
CA TYR A 59 0.83 -8.88 0.00
C TYR A 59 -0.33 -7.95 -0.33
N GLU A 60 -1.56 -8.28 0.06
CA GLU A 60 -2.71 -7.37 -0.08
C GLU A 60 -2.93 -6.50 1.17
N MET A 61 -2.67 -7.02 2.37
CA MET A 61 -2.92 -6.30 3.63
C MET A 61 -1.82 -5.27 3.90
N ILE A 62 -0.54 -5.65 3.83
CA ILE A 62 0.57 -4.75 4.21
C ILE A 62 0.55 -3.44 3.41
N PRO A 63 0.43 -3.45 2.06
CA PRO A 63 0.39 -2.21 1.29
C PRO A 63 -0.86 -1.38 1.59
N SER A 64 -2.00 -2.03 1.88
CA SER A 64 -3.25 -1.35 2.26
C SER A 64 -3.10 -0.60 3.58
N PHE A 65 -2.53 -1.25 4.60
CA PHE A 65 -2.26 -0.63 5.90
C PHE A 65 -1.23 0.49 5.78
N SER A 66 -0.17 0.30 4.99
CA SER A 66 0.82 1.32 4.70
C SER A 66 0.23 2.54 4.02
N LEU A 67 -0.67 2.36 3.04
CA LEU A 67 -1.39 3.47 2.41
C LEU A 67 -2.27 4.20 3.43
N GLY A 68 -3.02 3.45 4.24
CA GLY A 68 -3.85 4.01 5.30
C GLY A 68 -3.05 4.87 6.28
N ALA A 69 -1.87 4.42 6.70
CA ALA A 69 -0.99 5.17 7.60
C ALA A 69 -0.48 6.49 6.98
N ILE A 70 -0.25 6.52 5.66
CA ILE A 70 0.23 7.73 4.97
C ILE A 70 -0.92 8.72 4.71
N LEU A 71 -2.11 8.23 4.37
CA LEU A 71 -3.28 9.07 4.07
C LEU A 71 -4.01 9.55 5.33
N PHE A 72 -3.82 8.85 6.45
CA PHE A 72 -4.44 9.18 7.74
C PHE A 72 -3.39 9.18 8.87
N PRO A 73 -2.39 10.07 8.82
CA PRO A 73 -1.37 10.14 9.87
C PRO A 73 -1.95 10.54 11.23
N GLU A 74 -3.09 11.24 11.24
CA GLU A 74 -3.83 11.70 12.42
C GLU A 74 -4.37 10.56 13.30
N LEU A 75 -4.57 9.36 12.76
CA LEU A 75 -4.97 8.19 13.54
C LEU A 75 -3.90 7.80 14.57
N GLY A 76 -2.64 8.18 14.32
CA GLY A 76 -1.52 7.96 15.24
C GLY A 76 -1.43 9.03 16.32
N SER A 77 -2.44 9.17 17.20
CA SER A 77 -2.46 10.21 18.24
C SER A 77 -1.24 10.23 19.17
N ARG A 78 -0.50 9.12 19.23
CA ARG A 78 0.67 8.94 20.08
C ARG A 78 1.99 9.36 19.43
N TYR A 79 2.05 9.48 18.11
CA TYR A 79 3.30 9.73 17.37
C TYR A 79 3.16 10.96 16.45
N PRO A 80 4.27 11.67 16.16
CA PRO A 80 4.23 12.75 15.18
C PRO A 80 3.79 12.23 13.82
N GLU A 81 2.95 12.98 13.11
CA GLU A 81 2.43 12.62 11.78
C GLU A 81 3.55 12.19 10.80
N LYS A 82 4.67 12.90 10.82
CA LYS A 82 5.85 12.58 10.01
C LYS A 82 6.37 11.16 10.26
N VAL A 83 6.36 10.68 11.51
CA VAL A 83 6.83 9.35 11.87
C VAL A 83 5.88 8.28 11.34
N VAL A 84 4.57 8.52 11.43
CA VAL A 84 3.54 7.61 10.90
C VAL A 84 3.64 7.51 9.38
N CYS A 85 3.82 8.64 8.68
CA CYS A 85 4.03 8.64 7.23
C CYS A 85 5.32 7.93 6.82
N ILE A 86 6.43 8.13 7.54
CA ILE A 86 7.70 7.43 7.26
C ILE A 86 7.54 5.92 7.48
N LEU A 87 6.90 5.50 8.57
CA LEU A 87 6.61 4.08 8.83
C LEU A 87 5.71 3.47 7.76
N GLY A 88 4.64 4.19 7.35
CA GLY A 88 3.77 3.77 6.27
C GLY A 88 4.53 3.61 4.96
N GLY A 89 5.37 4.58 4.61
CA GLY A 89 6.22 4.56 3.41
C GLY A 89 7.24 3.42 3.44
N LEU A 90 7.89 3.19 4.58
CA LEU A 90 8.81 2.07 4.77
C LEU A 90 8.08 0.73 4.62
N GLY A 91 6.88 0.58 5.17
CA GLY A 91 6.08 -0.63 5.00
C GLY A 91 5.72 -0.89 3.54
N LEU A 92 5.35 0.16 2.80
CA LEU A 92 5.03 0.08 1.38
C LEU A 92 6.26 -0.34 0.57
N LEU A 93 7.39 0.35 0.79
CA LEU A 93 8.66 0.06 0.11
C LEU A 93 9.14 -1.36 0.40
N THR A 94 9.11 -1.78 1.67
CA THR A 94 9.55 -3.10 2.09
C THR A 94 8.67 -4.18 1.45
N SER A 95 7.35 -3.98 1.43
CA SER A 95 6.43 -4.91 0.75
C SER A 95 6.70 -5.01 -0.75
N ALA A 96 7.05 -3.90 -1.40
CA ALA A 96 7.41 -3.87 -2.81
C ALA A 96 8.72 -4.62 -3.10
N VAL A 97 9.74 -4.42 -2.27
CA VAL A 97 11.02 -5.14 -2.37
C VAL A 97 10.81 -6.64 -2.17
N ILE A 98 10.06 -7.04 -1.15
CA ILE A 98 9.76 -8.46 -0.90
C ILE A 98 9.00 -9.06 -2.09
N LEU A 99 7.98 -8.36 -2.61
CA LEU A 99 7.25 -8.82 -3.80
C LEU A 99 8.19 -9.01 -5.00
N ALA A 100 9.11 -8.08 -5.23
CA ALA A 100 10.08 -8.17 -6.32
C ALA A 100 11.03 -9.37 -6.12
N ILE A 101 11.55 -9.59 -4.90
CA ILE A 101 12.41 -10.74 -4.60
C ILE A 101 11.66 -12.05 -4.85
N PHE A 102 10.42 -12.17 -4.38
CA PHE A 102 9.59 -13.36 -4.60
C PHE A 102 9.31 -13.61 -6.08
N LYS A 103 8.99 -12.56 -6.85
CA LYS A 103 8.81 -12.62 -8.31
C LYS A 103 10.06 -13.07 -9.06
N LEU A 104 11.25 -12.69 -8.58
CA LEU A 104 12.52 -12.98 -9.26
C LEU A 104 13.13 -14.32 -8.86
N SER A 105 12.87 -14.78 -7.63
CA SER A 105 13.62 -15.90 -7.03
C SER A 105 12.78 -17.14 -6.73
N VAL A 106 11.46 -17.01 -6.55
CA VAL A 106 10.62 -18.08 -5.98
C VAL A 106 9.49 -18.47 -6.92
N TRP A 107 8.79 -17.48 -7.47
CA TRP A 107 7.83 -17.68 -8.54
C TRP A 107 8.58 -17.78 -9.86
#